data_AF-A0A925CBJ3-F1
#
_entry.id   AF-A0A925CBJ3-F1
#
_cell.length_a   1.000
_cell.length_b   1.000
_cell.length_c   1.000
_cell.angle_alpha   90.00
_cell.angle_beta   90.00
_cell.angle_gamma   90.00
#
_symmetry.space_group_name_H-M   'P 1'
#
loop_
_entity.id
_entity.type
_entity.pdbx_description
1 polymer ?
#
loop_
_entity_poly.entity_id
_entity_poly.type
_entity_poly.pdbx_seq_one_letter_code
_entity_poly.pdbx_strand_id
1 'polypeptide(L)'
;MLRPLALVAGALLASSALAQPALISSTPMGVGNIVSIAMDPITDRVFVYDNFATVIRIYDRSLSSLGTIPFPIPISNDVDLDIATHPLNVDGVIVPPGTLLILDGESGDGDLLAIDPSTGAVLAQTNCPITGTPVGGAHHPTHATAYLASYTNDRVYEVSPITGAPLRNFPVRPVGSPAFDLFYGDMEVLAATGNLHIVGSPQDSIRELTSDGVFVQDLSLVALGVVDMSGIAFDDTRGEAWISNTGGVVYHLSGFAATGIDCDADGTLDATEIAQTPGLDCFTRVALAVGGFSVRVGPDGILDSCQCVADWNRDFAVGSADITAFLSSWFNDLATGQSGADANCSGGTGSNDITAFLGLWFASVGNQAPLDGCP
;
A
#
# COMPACT_ATOMS: atom_id res chain seq x y z
N MET A 1 -31.07 -57.41 -18.90
CA MET A 1 -29.88 -56.55 -19.07
C MET A 1 -30.26 -55.15 -18.63
N LEU A 2 -29.98 -54.79 -17.37
CA LEU A 2 -30.22 -53.46 -16.82
C LEU A 2 -28.87 -52.74 -16.77
N ARG A 3 -28.74 -51.63 -17.50
CA ARG A 3 -27.56 -50.75 -17.47
C ARG A 3 -27.71 -49.76 -16.31
N PRO A 4 -26.67 -49.51 -15.50
CA PRO A 4 -26.73 -48.49 -14.46
C PRO A 4 -26.65 -47.10 -15.11
N LEU A 5 -27.57 -46.22 -14.70
CA LEU A 5 -27.53 -44.79 -14.99
C LEU A 5 -26.46 -44.17 -14.07
N ALA A 6 -25.37 -43.66 -14.64
CA ALA A 6 -24.38 -42.89 -13.89
C ALA A 6 -24.93 -41.48 -13.65
N LEU A 7 -25.24 -41.16 -12.40
CA LEU A 7 -25.62 -39.82 -11.96
C LEU A 7 -24.33 -38.98 -11.90
N VAL A 8 -24.10 -38.16 -12.92
CA VAL A 8 -23.02 -37.16 -12.91
C VAL A 8 -23.51 -35.98 -12.09
N ALA A 9 -23.09 -35.91 -10.83
CA ALA A 9 -23.25 -34.72 -10.01
C ALA A 9 -22.30 -33.64 -10.54
N GLY A 10 -22.80 -32.76 -11.41
CA GLY A 10 -22.11 -31.53 -11.77
C GLY A 10 -22.12 -30.61 -10.56
N ALA A 11 -20.97 -30.41 -9.93
CA ALA A 11 -20.79 -29.33 -8.98
C ALA A 11 -20.94 -28.01 -9.76
N LEU A 12 -22.04 -27.29 -9.53
CA LEU A 12 -22.09 -25.88 -9.89
C LEU A 12 -21.11 -25.16 -8.96
N LEU A 13 -19.92 -24.88 -9.48
CA LEU A 13 -19.09 -23.82 -8.93
C LEU A 13 -19.86 -22.53 -9.21
N ALA A 14 -20.52 -21.99 -8.19
CA ALA A 14 -21.01 -20.63 -8.23
C ALA A 14 -19.78 -19.74 -8.40
N SER A 15 -19.56 -19.22 -9.61
CA SER A 15 -18.68 -18.09 -9.81
C SER A 15 -19.22 -16.98 -8.92
N SER A 16 -18.51 -16.65 -7.85
CA SER A 16 -18.70 -15.37 -7.19
C SER A 16 -18.59 -14.32 -8.28
N ALA A 17 -19.67 -13.59 -8.53
CA ALA A 17 -19.59 -12.42 -9.40
C ALA A 17 -18.59 -11.48 -8.72
N LEU A 18 -17.45 -11.23 -9.37
CA LEU A 18 -16.49 -10.25 -8.90
C LEU A 18 -17.24 -8.92 -8.74
N ALA A 19 -17.04 -8.27 -7.60
CA ALA A 19 -17.60 -6.95 -7.35
C ALA A 19 -17.22 -6.03 -8.52
N GLN A 20 -18.22 -5.36 -9.08
CA GLN A 20 -18.01 -4.44 -10.20
C GLN A 20 -17.78 -3.04 -9.63
N PRO A 21 -16.84 -2.26 -10.20
CA PRO A 21 -16.65 -0.89 -9.79
C PRO A 21 -17.95 -0.07 -9.87
N ALA A 22 -18.17 0.78 -8.88
CA ALA A 22 -19.32 1.68 -8.82
C ALA A 22 -18.86 3.10 -8.52
N LEU A 23 -19.38 4.07 -9.29
CA LEU A 23 -19.08 5.48 -9.10
C LEU A 23 -19.74 6.01 -7.82
N ILE A 24 -18.92 6.51 -6.90
CA ILE A 24 -19.38 7.25 -5.71
C ILE A 24 -19.53 8.73 -6.06
N SER A 25 -18.47 9.34 -6.62
CA SER A 25 -18.47 10.76 -6.98
C SER A 25 -17.52 11.06 -8.14
N SER A 26 -17.73 12.21 -8.78
CA SER A 26 -16.86 12.75 -9.83
C SER A 26 -16.72 14.25 -9.60
N THR A 27 -15.48 14.71 -9.44
CA THR A 27 -15.17 16.06 -9.02
C THR A 27 -14.19 16.71 -9.99
N PRO A 28 -14.64 17.73 -10.75
CA PRO A 28 -13.71 18.60 -11.48
C PRO A 28 -12.86 19.39 -10.47
N MET A 29 -11.55 19.19 -10.53
CA MET A 29 -10.62 19.76 -9.54
C MET A 29 -10.29 21.23 -9.82
N GLY A 30 -10.68 21.75 -10.99
CA GLY A 30 -10.35 23.11 -11.42
C GLY A 30 -8.87 23.32 -11.71
N VAL A 31 -8.12 22.22 -11.85
CA VAL A 31 -6.70 22.19 -12.24
C VAL A 31 -6.59 21.73 -13.70
N GLY A 32 -5.39 21.85 -14.27
CA GLY A 32 -5.12 21.38 -15.63
C GLY A 32 -5.09 19.86 -15.73
N ASN A 33 -4.31 19.34 -16.68
CA ASN A 33 -4.14 17.91 -16.87
C ASN A 33 -3.55 17.30 -15.60
N ILE A 34 -4.30 16.42 -14.92
CA ILE A 34 -3.74 15.64 -13.81
C ILE A 34 -2.90 14.53 -14.43
N VAL A 35 -1.73 14.25 -13.85
CA VAL A 35 -0.87 13.15 -14.31
C VAL A 35 -0.64 12.11 -13.23
N SER A 36 -0.96 12.40 -11.97
CA SER A 36 -0.88 11.40 -10.90
C SER A 36 -1.75 11.74 -9.68
N ILE A 37 -2.08 10.69 -8.93
CA ILE A 37 -2.87 10.72 -7.70
C ILE A 37 -2.37 9.66 -6.72
N ALA A 38 -2.30 9.97 -5.43
CA ALA A 38 -2.03 8.99 -4.37
C ALA A 38 -3.04 9.15 -3.23
N MET A 39 -3.32 8.07 -2.50
CA MET A 39 -4.22 8.07 -1.34
C MET A 39 -3.48 7.53 -0.12
N ASP A 40 -3.47 8.31 0.96
CA ASP A 40 -3.02 7.85 2.27
C ASP A 40 -4.24 7.40 3.10
N PRO A 41 -4.46 6.08 3.27
CA PRO A 41 -5.60 5.55 4.00
C PRO A 41 -5.52 5.83 5.51
N ILE A 42 -4.33 6.14 6.06
CA ILE A 42 -4.13 6.41 7.49
C ILE A 42 -4.59 7.82 7.83
N THR A 43 -4.25 8.79 6.97
CA THR A 43 -4.59 10.21 7.22
C THR A 43 -5.82 10.71 6.44
N ASP A 44 -6.44 9.84 5.63
CA ASP A 44 -7.55 10.16 4.72
C ASP A 44 -7.22 11.34 3.79
N ARG A 45 -5.98 11.37 3.29
CA ARG A 45 -5.46 12.43 2.39
C ARG A 45 -5.29 11.92 0.97
N VAL A 46 -5.76 12.72 0.02
CA VAL A 46 -5.54 12.50 -1.41
C VAL A 46 -4.52 13.52 -1.90
N PHE A 47 -3.46 13.03 -2.51
CA PHE A 47 -2.41 13.85 -3.14
C PHE A 47 -2.65 13.86 -4.65
N VAL A 48 -2.59 15.02 -5.27
CA VAL A 48 -2.81 15.18 -6.71
C VAL A 48 -1.70 16.04 -7.28
N TYR A 49 -1.12 15.60 -8.40
CA TYR A 49 -0.12 16.36 -9.13
C TYR A 49 -0.61 16.64 -10.57
N ASP A 50 -0.62 17.94 -10.90
CA ASP A 50 -0.95 18.41 -12.24
C ASP A 50 0.32 18.56 -13.11
N ASN A 51 0.13 18.40 -14.42
CA ASN A 51 1.17 18.43 -15.43
C ASN A 51 2.07 19.68 -15.30
N PHE A 52 3.38 19.47 -15.08
CA PHE A 52 4.39 20.50 -14.85
C PHE A 52 4.08 21.45 -13.67
N ALA A 53 3.33 20.99 -12.67
CA ALA A 53 3.06 21.78 -11.48
C ALA A 53 4.33 21.96 -10.63
N THR A 54 4.38 23.07 -9.89
CA THR A 54 5.45 23.33 -8.92
C THR A 54 5.10 22.84 -7.51
N VAL A 55 3.91 22.27 -7.36
CA VAL A 55 3.35 21.84 -6.08
C VAL A 55 2.55 20.56 -6.24
N ILE A 56 2.53 19.75 -5.19
CA ILE A 56 1.56 18.66 -5.01
C ILE A 56 0.41 19.22 -4.19
N ARG A 57 -0.82 18.96 -4.63
CA ARG A 57 -2.05 19.43 -3.98
C ARG A 57 -2.55 18.37 -3.04
N ILE A 58 -3.01 18.79 -1.87
CA ILE A 58 -3.51 17.91 -0.83
C ILE A 58 -4.99 18.18 -0.64
N TYR A 59 -5.76 17.10 -0.63
CA TYR A 59 -7.19 17.10 -0.40
C TYR A 59 -7.56 16.13 0.71
N ASP A 60 -8.72 16.32 1.31
CA ASP A 60 -9.35 15.27 2.09
C ASP A 60 -9.98 14.23 1.16
N ARG A 61 -10.47 13.13 1.74
CA ARG A 61 -11.19 12.07 1.04
C ARG A 61 -12.36 12.55 0.17
N SER A 62 -13.04 13.64 0.59
CA SER A 62 -14.16 14.25 -0.14
C SER A 62 -13.69 15.25 -1.20
N LEU A 63 -12.38 15.30 -1.46
CA LEU A 63 -11.72 16.18 -2.41
C LEU A 63 -11.83 17.68 -2.06
N SER A 64 -11.99 18.01 -0.77
CA SER A 64 -11.85 19.38 -0.28
C SER A 64 -10.38 19.72 -0.07
N SER A 65 -9.92 20.88 -0.54
CA SER A 65 -8.50 21.24 -0.46
C SER A 65 -8.04 21.46 1.00
N LEU A 66 -6.94 20.80 1.36
CA LEU A 66 -6.26 20.92 2.65
C LEU A 66 -4.98 21.77 2.55
N GLY A 67 -4.39 21.89 1.36
CA GLY A 67 -3.19 22.69 1.12
C GLY A 67 -2.36 22.20 -0.05
N THR A 68 -1.07 22.53 -0.02
CA THR A 68 -0.08 22.13 -1.02
C THR A 68 1.28 21.93 -0.37
N ILE A 69 2.11 21.06 -0.92
CA ILE A 69 3.56 20.96 -0.63
C ILE A 69 4.36 21.25 -1.91
N PRO A 70 5.61 21.75 -1.81
CA PRO A 70 6.46 21.96 -2.97
C PRO A 70 6.76 20.63 -3.69
N PHE A 71 6.84 20.65 -5.02
CA PHE A 71 7.41 19.55 -5.78
C PHE A 71 8.95 19.64 -5.73
N PRO A 72 9.66 18.58 -5.31
CA PRO A 72 11.07 18.68 -4.88
C PRO A 72 12.08 18.64 -6.03
N ILE A 73 11.65 18.25 -7.23
CA ILE A 73 12.49 18.06 -8.41
C ILE A 73 12.06 19.04 -9.52
N PRO A 74 12.82 19.17 -10.63
CA PRO A 74 12.35 19.90 -11.80
C PRO A 74 10.96 19.46 -12.21
N ILE A 75 10.13 20.41 -12.65
CA ILE A 75 8.76 20.12 -13.07
C ILE A 75 8.76 19.09 -14.20
N SER A 76 7.89 18.10 -14.07
CA SER A 76 7.78 16.95 -14.96
C SER A 76 6.31 16.67 -15.29
N ASN A 77 6.07 16.02 -16.42
CA ASN A 77 4.75 15.49 -16.78
C ASN A 77 4.69 13.96 -16.81
N ASP A 78 5.82 13.31 -16.55
CA ASP A 78 6.00 11.86 -16.51
C ASP A 78 6.20 11.46 -15.04
N VAL A 79 5.27 11.90 -14.19
CA VAL A 79 5.33 11.75 -12.74
C VAL A 79 4.22 10.83 -12.30
N ASP A 80 4.56 9.95 -11.35
CA ASP A 80 3.62 9.26 -10.53
C ASP A 80 3.88 9.44 -9.01
N LEU A 81 2.85 9.21 -8.21
CA LEU A 81 2.76 9.40 -6.76
C LEU A 81 2.18 8.13 -6.15
N ASP A 82 2.77 7.70 -5.05
CA ASP A 82 2.23 6.59 -4.27
C ASP A 82 2.51 6.79 -2.77
N ILE A 83 1.85 6.04 -1.88
CA ILE A 83 2.11 6.04 -0.45
C ILE A 83 2.79 4.72 -0.06
N ALA A 84 3.96 4.84 0.56
CA ALA A 84 4.56 3.69 1.24
C ALA A 84 3.67 3.26 2.42
N THR A 85 2.90 2.19 2.25
CA THR A 85 2.03 1.64 3.31
C THR A 85 2.81 0.87 4.38
N HIS A 86 4.06 0.52 4.09
CA HIS A 86 4.99 -0.21 4.96
C HIS A 86 6.34 0.51 5.00
N PRO A 87 7.21 0.22 5.99
CA PRO A 87 8.57 0.74 5.95
C PRO A 87 9.27 0.35 4.65
N LEU A 88 9.89 1.30 3.97
CA LEU A 88 10.55 1.09 2.68
C LEU A 88 12.01 1.51 2.75
N ASN A 89 12.93 0.68 2.27
CA ASN A 89 14.35 1.03 2.20
C ASN A 89 14.69 1.61 0.83
N VAL A 90 14.93 2.93 0.76
CA VAL A 90 15.31 3.65 -0.45
C VAL A 90 16.76 4.11 -0.34
N ASP A 91 17.64 3.59 -1.20
CA ASP A 91 19.09 3.86 -1.18
C ASP A 91 19.75 3.74 0.22
N GLY A 92 19.35 2.74 1.00
CA GLY A 92 19.88 2.49 2.35
C GLY A 92 19.21 3.31 3.46
N VAL A 93 18.23 4.16 3.13
CA VAL A 93 17.43 4.91 4.10
C VAL A 93 16.07 4.24 4.27
N ILE A 94 15.77 3.78 5.48
CA ILE A 94 14.44 3.27 5.82
C ILE A 94 13.51 4.46 6.05
N VAL A 95 12.49 4.60 5.20
CA VAL A 95 11.41 5.59 5.36
C VAL A 95 10.19 4.92 6.01
N PRO A 96 9.45 5.62 6.87
CA PRO A 96 8.31 5.04 7.59
C PRO A 96 7.07 4.90 6.69
N PRO A 97 6.06 4.10 7.11
CA PRO A 97 4.73 4.13 6.51
C PRO A 97 4.14 5.54 6.46
N GLY A 98 3.34 5.82 5.44
CA GLY A 98 2.77 7.15 5.16
C GLY A 98 3.74 8.10 4.46
N THR A 99 4.95 7.64 4.10
CA THR A 99 5.86 8.42 3.26
C THR A 99 5.30 8.53 1.85
N LEU A 100 5.29 9.73 1.28
CA LEU A 100 4.88 9.96 -0.10
C LEU A 100 6.03 9.63 -1.03
N LEU A 101 5.78 8.77 -2.01
CA LEU A 101 6.70 8.37 -3.05
C LEU A 101 6.44 9.21 -4.29
N ILE A 102 7.51 9.55 -5.02
CA ILE A 102 7.45 10.13 -6.34
C ILE A 102 8.23 9.21 -7.27
N LEU A 103 7.60 8.80 -8.36
CA LEU A 103 8.24 8.08 -9.47
C LEU A 103 8.29 9.03 -10.67
N ASP A 104 9.49 9.45 -11.08
CA ASP A 104 9.67 10.42 -12.18
C ASP A 104 10.36 9.78 -13.37
N GLY A 105 9.86 10.05 -14.57
CA GLY A 105 10.39 9.54 -15.84
C GLY A 105 10.96 10.59 -16.78
N GLU A 106 10.82 11.89 -16.47
CA GLU A 106 11.17 12.99 -17.39
C GLU A 106 12.64 12.97 -17.81
N SER A 107 13.53 12.45 -16.96
CA SER A 107 14.96 12.33 -17.25
C SER A 107 15.29 11.27 -18.32
N GLY A 108 14.33 10.42 -18.68
CA GLY A 108 14.48 9.27 -19.56
C GLY A 108 14.91 7.99 -18.84
N ASP A 109 15.47 8.11 -17.63
CA ASP A 109 15.55 7.06 -16.63
C ASP A 109 14.41 7.25 -15.62
N GLY A 110 14.05 6.20 -14.89
CA GLY A 110 13.16 6.34 -13.75
C GLY A 110 13.91 6.87 -12.53
N ASP A 111 13.30 7.71 -11.72
CA ASP A 111 13.77 8.05 -10.38
C ASP A 111 12.68 7.67 -9.37
N LEU A 112 13.08 7.14 -8.22
CA LEU A 112 12.20 6.91 -7.07
C LEU A 112 12.66 7.80 -5.92
N LEU A 113 11.80 8.71 -5.51
CA LEU A 113 12.01 9.59 -4.37
C LEU A 113 11.05 9.23 -3.26
N ALA A 114 11.53 9.30 -2.03
CA ALA A 114 10.70 9.27 -0.83
C ALA A 114 10.73 10.64 -0.19
N ILE A 115 9.56 11.24 0.04
CA ILE A 115 9.42 12.60 0.57
C ILE A 115 8.49 12.68 1.77
N ASP A 116 8.75 13.65 2.63
CA ASP A 116 7.87 13.99 3.74
C ASP A 116 6.55 14.59 3.18
N PRO A 117 5.39 13.93 3.40
CA PRO A 117 4.10 14.36 2.85
C PRO A 117 3.58 15.69 3.45
N SER A 118 4.19 16.17 4.53
CA SER A 118 3.81 17.41 5.20
C SER A 118 4.63 18.62 4.75
N THR A 119 5.87 18.40 4.31
CA THR A 119 6.81 19.48 3.97
C THR A 119 7.29 19.46 2.52
N GLY A 120 7.20 18.33 1.82
CA GLY A 120 7.81 18.11 0.51
C GLY A 120 9.33 17.91 0.56
N ALA A 121 9.92 17.73 1.74
CA ALA A 121 11.35 17.49 1.88
C ALA A 121 11.72 16.08 1.40
N VAL A 122 12.78 15.96 0.59
CA VAL A 122 13.32 14.66 0.16
C VAL A 122 13.99 13.96 1.34
N LEU A 123 13.52 12.75 1.65
CA LEU A 123 14.07 11.88 2.68
C LEU A 123 15.11 10.93 2.10
N ALA A 124 14.83 10.38 0.92
CA ALA A 124 15.69 9.45 0.20
C ALA A 124 15.39 9.48 -1.30
N GLN A 125 16.34 9.05 -2.12
CA GLN A 125 16.19 8.94 -3.56
C GLN A 125 17.06 7.80 -4.10
N THR A 126 16.54 7.05 -5.07
CA THR A 126 17.32 6.11 -5.87
C THR A 126 17.02 6.34 -7.36
N ASN A 127 18.02 6.12 -8.22
CA ASN A 127 17.85 6.16 -9.67
C ASN A 127 17.54 4.76 -10.19
N CYS A 128 16.47 4.62 -10.96
CA CYS A 128 15.93 3.38 -11.51
C CYS A 128 16.20 3.31 -13.03
N PRO A 129 17.36 2.78 -13.49
CA PRO A 129 17.74 2.76 -14.90
C PRO A 129 16.96 1.69 -15.69
N ILE A 130 15.69 1.98 -15.94
CA ILE A 130 14.81 1.17 -16.78
C ILE A 130 14.96 1.59 -18.25
N THR A 131 14.45 0.76 -19.17
CA THR A 131 14.36 1.17 -20.57
C THR A 131 13.02 1.85 -20.81
N GLY A 132 13.05 3.05 -21.40
CA GLY A 132 11.85 3.82 -21.73
C GLY A 132 11.47 4.81 -20.65
N THR A 133 10.48 5.66 -20.95
CA THR A 133 10.02 6.72 -20.04
C THR A 133 8.89 6.21 -19.15
N PRO A 134 9.07 6.10 -17.82
CA PRO A 134 7.98 5.73 -16.92
C PRO A 134 6.97 6.87 -16.76
N VAL A 135 5.69 6.54 -16.63
CA VAL A 135 4.60 7.51 -16.36
C VAL A 135 3.70 7.09 -15.20
N GLY A 136 3.84 5.84 -14.74
CA GLY A 136 3.07 5.25 -13.65
C GLY A 136 3.97 4.40 -12.77
N GLY A 137 3.61 4.23 -11.50
CA GLY A 137 4.40 3.47 -10.56
C GLY A 137 3.60 3.03 -9.34
N ALA A 138 4.15 2.09 -8.58
CA ALA A 138 3.56 1.71 -7.30
C ALA A 138 4.57 0.95 -6.45
N HIS A 139 4.48 1.09 -5.14
CA HIS A 139 5.20 0.28 -4.17
C HIS A 139 4.41 -0.99 -3.86
N HIS A 140 5.13 -2.12 -3.80
CA HIS A 140 4.55 -3.40 -3.46
C HIS A 140 4.92 -3.80 -2.02
N PRO A 141 3.96 -3.76 -1.08
CA PRO A 141 4.25 -3.87 0.35
C PRO A 141 4.93 -5.17 0.75
N THR A 142 4.47 -6.31 0.24
CA THR A 142 5.01 -7.62 0.63
C THR A 142 6.28 -8.03 -0.13
N HIS A 143 6.61 -7.34 -1.23
CA HIS A 143 7.85 -7.59 -1.97
C HIS A 143 8.98 -6.66 -1.52
N ALA A 144 8.65 -5.56 -0.83
CA ALA A 144 9.56 -4.45 -0.57
C ALA A 144 10.23 -3.93 -1.86
N THR A 145 9.47 -3.91 -2.96
CA THR A 145 9.90 -3.44 -4.28
C THR A 145 9.04 -2.29 -4.78
N ALA A 146 9.47 -1.63 -5.85
CA ALA A 146 8.64 -0.68 -6.60
C ALA A 146 8.44 -1.18 -8.03
N TYR A 147 7.32 -0.79 -8.64
CA TYR A 147 7.02 -0.99 -10.04
C TYR A 147 7.03 0.35 -10.78
N LEU A 148 7.46 0.33 -12.04
CA LEU A 148 7.42 1.47 -12.95
C LEU A 148 6.85 1.00 -14.30
N ALA A 149 5.84 1.69 -14.84
CA ALA A 149 5.28 1.43 -16.16
C ALA A 149 5.74 2.48 -17.17
N SER A 150 6.33 2.01 -18.26
CA SER A 150 6.77 2.87 -19.35
C SER A 150 5.78 2.90 -20.50
N TYR A 151 5.40 4.12 -20.90
CA TYR A 151 4.50 4.33 -22.06
C TYR A 151 5.21 4.13 -23.40
N THR A 152 6.53 4.33 -23.44
CA THR A 152 7.29 4.26 -24.71
C THR A 152 7.46 2.82 -25.23
N ASN A 153 7.36 1.83 -24.35
CA ASN A 153 7.53 0.42 -24.71
C ASN A 153 6.44 -0.50 -24.13
N ASP A 154 5.46 0.04 -23.42
CA ASP A 154 4.34 -0.69 -22.84
C ASP A 154 4.78 -1.84 -21.92
N ARG A 155 5.78 -1.57 -21.05
CA ARG A 155 6.30 -2.54 -20.08
C ARG A 155 6.22 -2.01 -18.67
N VAL A 156 5.98 -2.94 -17.75
CA VAL A 156 6.15 -2.76 -16.31
C VAL A 156 7.51 -3.32 -15.93
N TYR A 157 8.24 -2.57 -15.11
CA TYR A 157 9.52 -2.93 -14.52
C TYR A 157 9.34 -3.04 -13.01
N GLU A 158 9.74 -4.15 -12.42
CA GLU A 158 9.95 -4.22 -10.99
C GLU A 158 11.40 -3.83 -10.71
N VAL A 159 11.61 -2.94 -9.76
CA VAL A 159 12.92 -2.41 -9.38
C VAL A 159 13.15 -2.58 -7.89
N SER A 160 14.43 -2.69 -7.52
CA SER A 160 14.85 -2.63 -6.12
C SER A 160 14.88 -1.16 -5.65
N PRO A 161 14.11 -0.76 -4.63
CA PRO A 161 14.17 0.59 -4.08
C PRO A 161 15.53 0.91 -3.41
N ILE A 162 16.25 -0.13 -2.99
CA ILE A 162 17.58 -0.01 -2.38
C ILE A 162 18.64 0.37 -3.42
N THR A 163 18.56 -0.18 -4.64
CA THR A 163 19.64 -0.04 -5.64
C THR A 163 19.19 0.59 -6.96
N GLY A 164 17.89 0.78 -7.13
CA GLY A 164 17.22 1.14 -8.38
C GLY A 164 17.28 0.07 -9.49
N ALA A 165 18.02 -1.02 -9.29
CA ALA A 165 18.26 -2.00 -10.33
C ALA A 165 16.95 -2.72 -10.74
N PRO A 166 16.69 -2.89 -12.04
CA PRO A 166 15.55 -3.67 -12.50
C PRO A 166 15.73 -5.15 -12.14
N LEU A 167 14.71 -5.72 -11.51
CA LEU A 167 14.65 -7.11 -11.07
C LEU A 167 14.00 -7.99 -12.15
N ARG A 168 12.89 -7.53 -12.70
CA ARG A 168 12.16 -8.18 -13.81
C ARG A 168 11.30 -7.16 -14.55
N ASN A 169 10.79 -7.56 -15.71
CA ASN A 169 9.86 -6.75 -16.48
C ASN A 169 8.97 -7.59 -17.40
N PHE A 170 7.76 -7.11 -17.66
CA PHE A 170 6.74 -7.78 -18.48
C PHE A 170 5.89 -6.74 -19.22
N PRO A 171 5.25 -7.12 -20.36
CA PRO A 171 4.40 -6.19 -21.10
C PRO A 171 3.08 -5.95 -20.35
N VAL A 172 2.52 -4.73 -20.46
CA VAL A 172 1.12 -4.43 -20.02
C VAL A 172 0.06 -5.17 -20.84
N ARG A 173 0.48 -5.74 -21.98
CA ARG A 173 -0.31 -6.58 -22.90
C ARG A 173 0.31 -7.97 -23.06
N PRO A 174 0.25 -8.84 -22.04
CA PRO A 174 0.77 -10.20 -22.15
C PRO A 174 0.02 -10.98 -23.24
N VAL A 175 0.66 -12.03 -23.76
CA VAL A 175 0.10 -12.81 -24.88
C VAL A 175 -1.26 -13.38 -24.51
N GLY A 176 -2.28 -13.03 -25.30
CA GLY A 176 -3.65 -13.49 -25.09
C GLY A 176 -4.55 -12.51 -24.34
N SER A 177 -4.02 -11.39 -23.82
CA SER A 177 -4.85 -10.33 -23.25
C SER A 177 -5.52 -9.47 -24.35
N PRO A 178 -6.59 -8.73 -24.02
CA PRO A 178 -7.07 -7.64 -24.85
C PRO A 178 -6.00 -6.57 -25.09
N ALA A 179 -6.21 -5.75 -26.12
CA ALA A 179 -5.36 -4.59 -26.40
C ALA A 179 -5.38 -3.60 -25.23
N PHE A 180 -4.26 -2.92 -25.02
CA PHE A 180 -4.06 -1.88 -24.01
C PHE A 180 -2.78 -1.12 -24.30
N ASP A 181 -2.81 0.15 -23.91
CA ASP A 181 -1.82 1.18 -24.14
C ASP A 181 -1.87 2.13 -22.95
N LEU A 182 -0.70 2.44 -22.40
CA LEU A 182 -0.56 3.29 -21.22
C LEU A 182 -0.69 4.78 -21.57
N PHE A 183 0.02 5.26 -22.59
CA PHE A 183 0.23 6.69 -22.94
C PHE A 183 0.42 7.63 -21.72
N TYR A 184 -0.63 8.33 -21.27
CA TYR A 184 -0.70 8.84 -19.88
C TYR A 184 -1.35 7.77 -19.03
N GLY A 185 -0.68 7.26 -18.02
CA GLY A 185 -1.22 6.15 -17.25
C GLY A 185 -0.47 5.94 -15.98
N ASP A 186 -1.05 5.07 -15.17
CA ASP A 186 -0.65 4.87 -13.80
C ASP A 186 -0.88 3.41 -13.40
N MET A 187 -0.36 2.99 -12.26
CA MET A 187 -0.67 1.71 -11.67
C MET A 187 -0.81 1.81 -10.15
N GLU A 188 -1.47 0.83 -9.57
CA GLU A 188 -1.51 0.67 -8.13
C GLU A 188 -1.42 -0.83 -7.78
N VAL A 189 -0.84 -1.15 -6.62
CA VAL A 189 -0.88 -2.50 -6.07
C VAL A 189 -2.10 -2.63 -5.16
N LEU A 190 -3.03 -3.51 -5.50
CA LEU A 190 -4.11 -3.85 -4.58
C LEU A 190 -3.56 -4.79 -3.51
N ALA A 191 -3.43 -4.31 -2.26
CA ALA A 191 -2.80 -5.06 -1.17
C ALA A 191 -3.47 -6.42 -0.94
N ALA A 192 -4.78 -6.48 -1.15
CA ALA A 192 -5.62 -7.67 -1.11
C ALA A 192 -5.06 -8.90 -1.82
N THR A 193 -4.48 -8.66 -3.00
CA THR A 193 -4.13 -9.72 -3.95
C THR A 193 -2.67 -9.65 -4.38
N GLY A 194 -1.99 -8.53 -4.12
CA GLY A 194 -0.69 -8.21 -4.71
C GLY A 194 -0.76 -8.01 -6.23
N ASN A 195 -1.97 -7.89 -6.81
CA ASN A 195 -2.13 -7.67 -8.23
C ASN A 195 -1.98 -6.18 -8.58
N LEU A 196 -1.39 -5.93 -9.74
CA LEU A 196 -1.24 -4.61 -10.32
C LEU A 196 -2.53 -4.21 -11.03
N HIS A 197 -3.01 -3.00 -10.75
CA HIS A 197 -4.14 -2.37 -11.42
C HIS A 197 -3.64 -1.19 -12.23
N ILE A 198 -3.68 -1.31 -13.55
CA ILE A 198 -3.06 -0.37 -14.46
C ILE A 198 -4.16 0.40 -15.19
N VAL A 199 -3.99 1.72 -15.29
CA VAL A 199 -4.85 2.61 -16.08
C VAL A 199 -4.04 3.29 -17.17
N GLY A 200 -4.69 3.63 -18.28
CA GLY A 200 -4.09 4.40 -19.34
C GLY A 200 -5.12 5.25 -20.05
N SER A 201 -4.71 6.42 -20.54
CA SER A 201 -5.62 7.42 -21.11
C SER A 201 -6.39 6.96 -22.34
N PRO A 202 -5.87 6.06 -23.22
CA PRO A 202 -6.67 5.55 -24.33
C PRO A 202 -7.67 4.46 -23.90
N GLN A 203 -7.68 4.07 -22.62
CA GLN A 203 -8.44 2.95 -22.09
C GLN A 203 -9.74 3.40 -21.42
N ASP A 204 -10.72 2.51 -21.45
CA ASP A 204 -12.00 2.61 -20.76
C ASP A 204 -12.16 1.49 -19.71
N SER A 205 -11.05 0.88 -19.32
CA SER A 205 -10.97 -0.21 -18.34
C SER A 205 -9.70 -0.13 -17.51
N ILE A 206 -9.76 -0.67 -16.29
CA ILE A 206 -8.60 -0.91 -15.44
C ILE A 206 -8.10 -2.31 -15.73
N ARG A 207 -6.82 -2.46 -16.06
CA ARG A 207 -6.21 -3.76 -16.28
C ARG A 207 -5.70 -4.33 -14.98
N GLU A 208 -6.09 -5.56 -14.67
CA GLU A 208 -5.53 -6.32 -13.57
C GLU A 208 -4.50 -7.35 -14.09
N LEU A 209 -3.28 -7.26 -13.59
CA LEU A 209 -2.21 -8.23 -13.80
C LEU A 209 -1.76 -8.78 -12.44
N THR A 210 -1.28 -10.02 -12.40
CA THR A 210 -0.49 -10.47 -11.25
C THR A 210 0.81 -9.67 -11.16
N SER A 211 1.48 -9.69 -10.00
CA SER A 211 2.81 -9.10 -9.81
C SER A 211 3.89 -9.66 -10.75
N ASP A 212 3.65 -10.83 -11.36
CA ASP A 212 4.47 -11.46 -12.39
C ASP A 212 4.03 -11.15 -13.84
N GLY A 213 3.02 -10.30 -14.04
CA GLY A 213 2.55 -9.87 -15.35
C GLY A 213 1.59 -10.83 -16.06
N VAL A 214 0.96 -11.75 -15.33
CA VAL A 214 -0.08 -12.62 -15.89
C VAL A 214 -1.40 -11.85 -15.92
N PHE A 215 -2.06 -11.85 -17.07
CA PHE A 215 -3.38 -11.22 -17.21
C PHE A 215 -4.43 -11.90 -16.35
N VAL A 216 -5.13 -11.10 -15.54
CA VAL A 216 -6.28 -11.55 -14.74
C VAL A 216 -7.57 -11.15 -15.44
N GLN A 217 -7.80 -9.85 -15.61
CA GLN A 217 -9.02 -9.31 -16.22
C GLN A 217 -8.88 -7.82 -16.62
N ASP A 218 -9.88 -7.32 -17.34
CA ASP A 218 -10.13 -5.89 -17.53
C ASP A 218 -11.44 -5.51 -16.82
N LEU A 219 -11.37 -4.55 -15.90
CA LEU A 219 -12.52 -3.99 -15.21
C LEU A 219 -13.06 -2.81 -16.02
N SER A 220 -14.14 -3.05 -16.78
CA SER A 220 -14.73 -2.02 -17.66
C SER A 220 -15.36 -0.87 -16.84
N LEU A 221 -15.01 0.36 -17.20
CA LEU A 221 -15.56 1.59 -16.60
C LEU A 221 -16.49 2.35 -17.55
N VAL A 222 -16.78 1.79 -18.73
CA VAL A 222 -17.60 2.44 -19.78
C VAL A 222 -18.95 2.91 -19.22
N ALA A 223 -19.62 2.07 -18.42
CA ALA A 223 -20.92 2.39 -17.83
C ALA A 223 -20.85 3.53 -16.79
N LEU A 224 -19.66 3.80 -16.24
CA LEU A 224 -19.41 4.85 -15.26
C LEU A 224 -18.98 6.18 -15.92
N GLY A 225 -18.65 6.16 -17.21
CA GLY A 225 -18.19 7.35 -17.94
C GLY A 225 -16.79 7.83 -17.52
N VAL A 226 -15.98 6.95 -16.95
CA VAL A 226 -14.56 7.21 -16.65
C VAL A 226 -13.77 7.01 -17.94
N VAL A 227 -13.04 8.05 -18.36
CA VAL A 227 -12.27 8.09 -19.62
C VAL A 227 -11.01 8.92 -19.42
N ASP A 228 -10.07 8.81 -20.35
CA ASP A 228 -8.83 9.61 -20.41
C ASP A 228 -7.99 9.51 -19.12
N MET A 229 -8.03 8.34 -18.46
CA MET A 229 -7.43 8.08 -17.16
C MET A 229 -5.92 8.34 -17.17
N SER A 230 -5.42 8.91 -16.09
CA SER A 230 -4.01 9.28 -15.94
C SER A 230 -3.42 8.94 -14.58
N GLY A 231 -4.26 8.62 -13.59
CA GLY A 231 -3.81 8.26 -12.24
C GLY A 231 -4.79 7.30 -11.58
N ILE A 232 -4.32 6.42 -10.70
CA ILE A 232 -5.12 5.52 -9.87
C ILE A 232 -4.49 5.38 -8.49
N ALA A 233 -5.31 5.44 -7.43
CA ALA A 233 -4.87 5.17 -6.06
C ALA A 233 -5.94 4.37 -5.32
N PHE A 234 -5.54 3.39 -4.50
CA PHE A 234 -6.47 2.60 -3.69
C PHE A 234 -6.55 3.07 -2.24
N ASP A 235 -7.73 2.87 -1.66
CA ASP A 235 -7.90 2.69 -0.22
C ASP A 235 -8.31 1.24 0.00
N ASP A 236 -7.31 0.36 0.15
CA ASP A 236 -7.49 -1.08 0.34
C ASP A 236 -8.40 -1.39 1.53
N THR A 237 -8.33 -0.57 2.59
CA THR A 237 -9.11 -0.78 3.82
C THR A 237 -10.62 -0.65 3.58
N ARG A 238 -11.03 0.09 2.55
CA ARG A 238 -12.44 0.35 2.23
C ARG A 238 -12.86 -0.19 0.85
N GLY A 239 -11.92 -0.75 0.08
CA GLY A 239 -12.18 -1.23 -1.28
C GLY A 239 -12.64 -0.10 -2.21
N GLU A 240 -12.05 1.07 -2.03
CA GLU A 240 -12.33 2.27 -2.80
C GLU A 240 -11.11 2.67 -3.62
N ALA A 241 -11.34 3.41 -4.71
CA ALA A 241 -10.27 3.91 -5.56
C ALA A 241 -10.53 5.35 -5.99
N TRP A 242 -9.46 6.11 -6.18
CA TRP A 242 -9.50 7.40 -6.85
C TRP A 242 -8.82 7.25 -8.20
N ILE A 243 -9.52 7.66 -9.26
CA ILE A 243 -9.00 7.67 -10.61
C ILE A 243 -8.97 9.11 -11.08
N SER A 244 -7.82 9.60 -11.50
CA SER A 244 -7.72 10.91 -12.14
C SER A 244 -7.71 10.77 -13.67
N ASN A 245 -8.02 11.87 -14.36
CA ASN A 245 -7.88 11.93 -15.81
C ASN A 245 -7.16 13.19 -16.29
N THR A 246 -6.71 13.13 -17.54
CA THR A 246 -6.03 14.25 -18.19
C THR A 246 -6.93 15.48 -18.41
N GLY A 247 -8.23 15.38 -18.15
CA GLY A 247 -9.19 16.48 -18.19
C GLY A 247 -9.35 17.25 -16.87
N GLY A 248 -8.62 16.88 -15.82
CA GLY A 248 -8.67 17.56 -14.52
C GLY A 248 -9.84 17.11 -13.64
N VAL A 249 -10.38 15.90 -13.87
CA VAL A 249 -11.44 15.28 -13.08
C VAL A 249 -10.85 14.15 -12.24
N VAL A 250 -11.27 14.06 -10.98
CA VAL A 250 -11.04 12.90 -10.12
C VAL A 250 -12.36 12.18 -9.90
N TYR A 251 -12.36 10.88 -10.17
CA TYR A 251 -13.44 9.96 -9.93
C TYR A 251 -13.15 9.18 -8.65
N HIS A 252 -14.16 9.02 -7.81
CA HIS A 252 -14.09 8.21 -6.61
C HIS A 252 -15.01 7.02 -6.78
N LEU A 253 -14.44 5.82 -6.67
CA LEU A 253 -15.08 4.55 -7.00
C LEU A 253 -15.08 3.63 -5.77
N SER A 254 -16.04 2.72 -5.73
CA SER A 254 -16.10 1.57 -4.82
C SER A 254 -16.14 0.28 -5.63
N GLY A 255 -16.22 -0.87 -4.95
CA GLY A 255 -16.42 -2.16 -5.60
C GLY A 255 -15.12 -2.85 -5.97
N PHE A 256 -14.00 -2.33 -5.47
CA PHE A 256 -12.76 -3.08 -5.41
C PHE A 256 -12.82 -4.01 -4.21
N ALA A 257 -12.03 -5.08 -4.23
CA ALA A 257 -11.96 -5.98 -3.10
C ALA A 257 -11.43 -5.19 -1.90
N ALA A 258 -12.32 -4.79 -1.00
CA ALA A 258 -11.96 -4.36 0.34
C ALA A 258 -11.44 -5.62 1.03
N THR A 259 -10.14 -5.82 1.02
CA THR A 259 -9.55 -6.68 2.01
C THR A 259 -9.43 -5.81 3.25
N GLY A 260 -10.14 -6.18 4.30
CA GLY A 260 -9.51 -5.99 5.61
C GLY A 260 -8.06 -6.45 5.48
N ILE A 261 -7.13 -5.65 5.98
CA ILE A 261 -5.70 -5.97 5.93
C ILE A 261 -5.54 -7.47 6.29
N ASP A 262 -4.74 -8.23 5.53
CA ASP A 262 -4.33 -9.61 5.84
C ASP A 262 -2.80 -9.57 5.86
N CYS A 263 -2.28 -8.94 6.89
CA CYS A 263 -0.86 -8.59 6.95
C CYS A 263 -0.02 -9.74 7.48
N ASP A 264 -0.58 -10.80 8.05
CA ASP A 264 0.22 -12.02 8.29
C ASP A 264 0.16 -13.02 7.11
N ALA A 265 -0.60 -12.67 6.06
CA ALA A 265 -0.76 -13.40 4.82
C ALA A 265 -1.23 -14.85 5.04
N ASP A 266 -2.01 -15.10 6.09
CA ASP A 266 -2.53 -16.43 6.42
C ASP A 266 -3.77 -16.82 5.57
N GLY A 267 -4.30 -15.86 4.80
CA GLY A 267 -5.47 -16.01 3.95
C GLY A 267 -6.79 -15.65 4.65
N THR A 268 -6.72 -15.19 5.90
CA THR A 268 -7.81 -14.63 6.68
C THR A 268 -7.58 -13.13 6.84
N LEU A 269 -8.60 -12.32 6.58
CA LEU A 269 -8.47 -10.88 6.82
C LEU A 269 -8.30 -10.64 8.32
N ASP A 270 -7.37 -9.77 8.73
CA ASP A 270 -7.11 -9.36 10.12
C ASP A 270 -8.41 -8.97 10.82
N ALA A 271 -9.26 -8.19 10.14
CA ALA A 271 -10.53 -7.77 10.72
C ALA A 271 -11.44 -8.96 11.08
N THR A 272 -11.35 -10.06 10.32
CA THR A 272 -12.02 -11.32 10.62
C THR A 272 -11.36 -12.05 11.78
N GLU A 273 -10.02 -12.09 11.82
CA GLU A 273 -9.27 -12.70 12.92
C GLU A 273 -9.49 -11.98 14.24
N ILE A 274 -9.41 -10.65 14.25
CA ILE A 274 -9.70 -9.77 15.39
C ILE A 274 -11.15 -9.98 15.85
N ALA A 275 -12.11 -10.07 14.92
CA ALA A 275 -13.50 -10.34 15.29
C ALA A 275 -13.69 -11.72 15.93
N GLN A 276 -12.93 -12.73 15.50
CA GLN A 276 -12.98 -14.08 16.06
C GLN A 276 -12.20 -14.18 17.39
N THR A 277 -11.09 -13.47 17.48
CA THR A 277 -10.13 -13.48 18.59
C THR A 277 -9.70 -12.05 18.90
N PRO A 278 -10.50 -11.26 19.64
CA PRO A 278 -10.17 -9.86 19.94
C PRO A 278 -8.86 -9.65 20.71
N GLY A 279 -8.28 -10.73 21.26
CA GLY A 279 -6.96 -10.70 21.88
C GLY A 279 -5.80 -10.74 20.88
N LEU A 280 -6.06 -10.64 19.57
CA LEU A 280 -5.04 -10.46 18.53
C LEU A 280 -4.83 -8.99 18.15
N ASP A 281 -5.66 -8.06 18.64
CA ASP A 281 -5.54 -6.62 18.43
C ASP A 281 -5.67 -5.92 19.79
N CYS A 282 -4.55 -5.72 20.43
CA CYS A 282 -4.46 -5.22 21.79
C CYS A 282 -3.19 -4.40 22.00
N PHE A 283 -2.32 -4.37 20.98
CA PHE A 283 -1.21 -3.47 20.80
C PHE A 283 -1.63 -2.27 19.95
N THR A 284 -0.95 -1.14 20.14
CA THR A 284 -1.03 -0.04 19.17
C THR A 284 0.31 0.66 19.09
N ARG A 285 0.72 0.95 17.85
CA ARG A 285 2.01 1.59 17.56
C ARG A 285 2.00 3.09 17.85
N VAL A 286 0.85 3.75 17.95
CA VAL A 286 0.75 5.22 17.89
C VAL A 286 0.84 5.90 19.26
N ALA A 287 0.80 5.13 20.35
CA ALA A 287 0.75 5.69 21.70
C ALA A 287 2.06 6.33 22.15
N LEU A 288 2.12 7.67 22.24
CA LEU A 288 3.28 8.40 22.76
C LEU A 288 3.72 7.86 24.14
N ALA A 289 5.03 7.71 24.32
CA ALA A 289 5.62 7.23 25.57
C ALA A 289 5.15 8.09 26.76
N VAL A 290 4.44 7.48 27.72
CA VAL A 290 4.05 8.16 28.97
C VAL A 290 5.19 8.00 29.95
N GLY A 291 5.87 9.09 30.28
CA GLY A 291 6.99 9.07 31.23
C GLY A 291 8.28 8.42 30.68
N GLY A 292 8.44 8.36 29.34
CA GLY A 292 9.61 7.74 28.71
C GLY A 292 9.53 6.22 28.56
N PHE A 293 8.38 5.62 28.85
CA PHE A 293 8.10 4.20 28.60
C PHE A 293 7.14 4.07 27.42
N SER A 294 7.45 3.20 26.46
CA SER A 294 6.49 2.77 25.44
C SER A 294 5.33 2.05 26.15
N VAL A 295 4.10 2.50 25.90
CA VAL A 295 2.88 1.96 26.51
C VAL A 295 2.00 1.36 25.43
N ARG A 296 1.43 0.18 25.69
CA ARG A 296 0.22 -0.28 25.00
C ARG A 296 -0.92 0.73 25.19
N VAL A 297 -1.68 1.01 24.13
CA VAL A 297 -2.97 1.71 24.21
C VAL A 297 -4.04 0.94 23.44
N GLY A 298 -4.35 -0.26 23.93
CA GLY A 298 -5.54 -1.00 23.52
C GLY A 298 -5.61 -1.40 22.03
N PRO A 299 -6.77 -1.95 21.61
CA PRO A 299 -7.04 -2.29 20.21
C PRO A 299 -7.03 -1.05 19.32
N ASP A 300 -6.39 -1.14 18.15
CA ASP A 300 -6.43 -0.13 17.10
C ASP A 300 -6.95 -0.64 15.75
N GLY A 301 -7.44 -1.88 15.70
CA GLY A 301 -8.04 -2.49 14.53
C GLY A 301 -7.02 -3.11 13.57
N ILE A 302 -5.75 -3.22 13.98
CA ILE A 302 -4.68 -3.88 13.23
C ILE A 302 -4.22 -5.09 14.04
N LEU A 303 -3.92 -6.19 13.37
CA LEU A 303 -3.41 -7.39 14.03
C LEU A 303 -2.06 -7.09 14.68
N ASP A 304 -1.86 -7.49 15.94
CA ASP A 304 -0.63 -7.26 16.70
C ASP A 304 0.61 -7.80 15.96
N SER A 305 0.47 -8.93 15.26
CA SER A 305 1.51 -9.54 14.42
C SER A 305 2.01 -8.59 13.33
N CYS A 306 1.20 -7.60 12.94
CA CYS A 306 1.49 -6.68 11.85
C CYS A 306 2.04 -5.32 12.28
N GLN A 307 2.14 -5.11 13.60
CA GLN A 307 2.54 -3.84 14.17
C GLN A 307 3.95 -3.86 14.76
N CYS A 308 4.70 -4.94 14.51
CA CYS A 308 5.99 -5.23 15.09
C CYS A 308 6.08 -4.96 16.59
N VAL A 309 5.39 -5.76 17.39
CA VAL A 309 5.51 -5.70 18.86
C VAL A 309 6.97 -5.87 19.33
N ALA A 310 7.83 -6.51 18.51
CA ALA A 310 9.24 -6.71 18.80
C ALA A 310 10.08 -5.42 18.79
N ASP A 311 9.70 -4.40 18.02
CA ASP A 311 10.29 -3.04 18.01
C ASP A 311 9.62 -2.20 19.12
N TRP A 312 9.85 -2.60 20.38
CA TRP A 312 9.18 -2.02 21.54
C TRP A 312 9.56 -0.56 21.78
N ASN A 313 10.81 -0.18 21.46
CA ASN A 313 11.27 1.20 21.64
C ASN A 313 10.90 2.11 20.44
N ARG A 314 10.43 1.52 19.33
CA ARG A 314 9.96 2.18 18.12
C ARG A 314 11.06 2.98 17.42
N ASP A 315 12.28 2.46 17.45
CA ASP A 315 13.41 3.05 16.73
C ASP A 315 13.61 2.47 15.32
N PHE A 316 12.67 1.63 14.88
CA PHE A 316 12.71 0.93 13.60
C PHE A 316 13.92 -0.03 13.49
N ALA A 317 14.36 -0.60 14.61
CA ALA A 317 15.33 -1.69 14.62
C ALA A 317 15.02 -2.68 15.75
N VAL A 318 14.81 -3.96 15.42
CA VAL A 318 14.62 -4.98 16.45
C VAL A 318 15.97 -5.46 17.00
N GLY A 319 16.22 -5.17 18.27
CA GLY A 319 17.47 -5.49 18.96
C GLY A 319 17.36 -5.55 20.48
N SER A 320 18.52 -5.57 21.16
CA SER A 320 18.54 -5.63 22.63
C SER A 320 18.02 -4.35 23.30
N ALA A 321 17.92 -3.26 22.54
CA ALA A 321 17.34 -2.01 23.00
C ALA A 321 15.84 -2.18 23.30
N ASP A 322 15.12 -2.96 22.47
CA ASP A 322 13.71 -3.30 22.67
C ASP A 322 13.48 -4.13 23.91
N ILE A 323 14.34 -5.12 24.18
CA ILE A 323 14.28 -5.91 25.41
C ILE A 323 14.40 -4.98 26.63
N THR A 324 15.33 -4.03 26.57
CA THR A 324 15.53 -3.07 27.66
C THR A 324 14.31 -2.17 27.83
N ALA A 325 13.73 -1.69 26.73
CA ALA A 325 12.52 -0.87 26.75
C ALA A 325 11.30 -1.65 27.29
N PHE A 326 11.08 -2.88 26.82
CA PHE A 326 10.02 -3.76 27.27
C PHE A 326 10.13 -4.05 28.77
N LEU A 327 11.31 -4.47 29.26
CA LEU A 327 11.51 -4.77 30.68
C LEU A 327 11.29 -3.52 31.55
N SER A 328 11.67 -2.35 31.04
CA SER A 328 11.43 -1.07 31.72
C SER A 328 9.93 -0.78 31.87
N SER A 329 9.14 -0.95 30.80
CA SER A 329 7.67 -0.86 30.84
C SER A 329 7.07 -1.91 31.79
N TRP A 330 7.56 -3.16 31.72
CA TRP A 330 7.09 -4.27 32.54
C TRP A 330 7.29 -4.07 34.04
N PHE A 331 8.47 -3.59 34.46
CA PHE A 331 8.74 -3.28 35.87
C PHE A 331 7.90 -2.11 36.36
N ASN A 332 7.70 -1.09 35.53
CA ASN A 332 6.83 0.04 35.86
C ASN A 332 5.40 -0.44 36.12
N ASP A 333 4.86 -1.25 35.22
CA ASP A 333 3.52 -1.80 35.32
C ASP A 333 3.29 -2.64 36.58
N LEU A 334 4.24 -3.51 36.92
CA LEU A 334 4.19 -4.27 38.17
C LEU A 334 4.17 -3.37 39.41
N ALA A 335 4.88 -2.24 39.35
CA ALA A 335 4.92 -1.28 40.45
C ALA A 335 3.63 -0.44 40.56
N THR A 336 3.01 -0.12 39.42
CA THR A 336 1.85 0.80 39.36
C THR A 336 0.50 0.10 39.20
N GLY A 337 0.48 -1.21 38.94
CA GLY A 337 -0.74 -1.95 38.59
C GLY A 337 -1.30 -1.55 37.21
N GLN A 338 -0.43 -1.20 36.27
CA GLN A 338 -0.79 -0.89 34.88
C GLN A 338 -0.62 -2.12 33.98
N SER A 339 -1.05 -2.01 32.72
CA SER A 339 -1.03 -3.09 31.71
C SER A 339 -0.38 -2.66 30.39
N GLY A 340 0.53 -1.67 30.43
CA GLY A 340 1.26 -1.17 29.27
C GLY A 340 2.23 -2.18 28.64
N ALA A 341 2.64 -3.22 29.37
CA ALA A 341 3.53 -4.30 28.97
C ALA A 341 2.84 -5.67 28.91
N ASP A 342 1.51 -5.70 28.80
CA ASP A 342 0.69 -6.91 28.62
C ASP A 342 0.82 -7.46 27.18
N ALA A 343 1.99 -7.98 26.83
CA ALA A 343 2.34 -8.45 25.49
C ALA A 343 1.56 -9.69 25.05
N ASN A 344 0.89 -10.40 25.96
CA ASN A 344 0.06 -11.57 25.62
C ASN A 344 -1.46 -11.28 25.66
N CYS A 345 -1.85 -10.03 25.85
CA CYS A 345 -3.26 -9.57 25.87
C CYS A 345 -4.13 -10.25 26.93
N SER A 346 -3.55 -10.60 28.07
CA SER A 346 -4.29 -11.25 29.17
C SER A 346 -5.10 -10.26 30.01
N GLY A 347 -4.92 -8.95 29.80
CA GLY A 347 -5.52 -7.88 30.58
C GLY A 347 -4.71 -7.50 31.82
N GLY A 348 -3.46 -7.93 31.94
CA GLY A 348 -2.58 -7.56 33.04
C GLY A 348 -1.13 -7.97 32.85
N THR A 349 -0.20 -7.23 33.46
CA THR A 349 1.24 -7.47 33.32
C THR A 349 1.76 -8.53 34.29
N GLY A 350 2.46 -9.54 33.77
CA GLY A 350 3.04 -10.65 34.51
C GLY A 350 4.15 -11.38 33.73
N SER A 351 4.60 -12.53 34.24
CA SER A 351 5.72 -13.28 33.61
C SER A 351 5.37 -13.89 32.25
N ASN A 352 4.08 -14.08 31.97
CA ASN A 352 3.64 -14.61 30.68
C ASN A 352 3.91 -13.60 29.54
N ASP A 353 3.88 -12.30 29.83
CA ASP A 353 4.20 -11.24 28.87
C ASP A 353 5.66 -11.27 28.45
N ILE A 354 6.56 -11.57 29.38
CA ILE A 354 7.98 -11.76 29.06
C ILE A 354 8.14 -12.87 28.03
N THR A 355 7.41 -13.98 28.22
CA THR A 355 7.51 -15.13 27.31
C THR A 355 6.91 -14.80 25.94
N ALA A 356 5.77 -14.10 25.91
CA ALA A 356 5.14 -13.66 24.67
C ALA A 356 6.03 -12.67 23.89
N PHE A 357 6.50 -11.61 24.56
CA PHE A 357 7.40 -10.63 23.95
C PHE A 357 8.69 -11.26 23.43
N LEU A 358 9.35 -12.11 24.22
CA LEU A 358 10.57 -12.79 23.75
C LEU A 358 10.30 -13.72 22.58
N GLY A 359 9.12 -14.36 22.52
CA GLY A 359 8.71 -15.16 21.36
C GLY A 359 8.65 -14.32 20.09
N LEU A 360 7.96 -13.17 20.14
CA LEU A 360 7.85 -12.21 19.03
C LEU A 360 9.22 -11.64 18.65
N TRP A 361 10.02 -11.26 19.64
CA TRP A 361 11.37 -10.73 19.43
C TRP A 361 12.31 -11.74 18.77
N PHE A 362 12.33 -13.00 19.23
CA PHE A 362 13.15 -14.04 18.61
C PHE A 362 12.68 -14.38 17.19
N ALA A 363 11.37 -14.37 16.93
CA ALA A 363 10.83 -14.57 15.58
C ALA A 363 11.30 -13.45 14.64
N SER A 364 11.20 -12.20 15.09
CA SER A 364 11.64 -11.03 14.32
C SER A 364 13.16 -11.04 14.05
N VAL A 365 14.00 -11.22 15.07
CA VAL A 365 15.47 -11.31 14.88
C VAL A 365 15.87 -12.54 14.04
N GLY A 366 15.07 -13.60 14.09
CA GLY A 366 15.23 -14.80 13.29
C GLY A 366 14.72 -14.69 11.86
N ASN A 367 14.14 -13.55 11.47
CA ASN A 367 13.45 -13.33 10.21
C ASN A 367 12.42 -14.44 9.90
N GLN A 368 11.63 -14.81 10.92
CA GLN A 368 10.55 -15.80 10.80
C GLN A 368 9.20 -15.09 10.76
N ALA A 369 8.39 -15.40 9.74
CA ALA A 369 7.03 -14.91 9.61
C ALA A 369 6.18 -15.20 10.86
N PRO A 370 5.20 -14.34 11.19
CA PRO A 370 4.80 -13.14 10.44
C PRO A 370 5.74 -11.96 10.73
N LEU A 371 6.29 -11.36 9.67
CA LEU A 371 7.29 -10.29 9.75
C LEU A 371 6.71 -8.92 9.41
N ASP A 372 5.44 -8.86 9.08
CA ASP A 372 4.89 -7.68 8.44
C ASP A 372 4.87 -6.53 9.46
N GLY A 373 5.61 -5.48 9.15
CA GLY A 373 5.85 -4.33 10.04
C GLY A 373 7.15 -4.35 10.84
N CYS A 374 7.87 -5.48 10.94
CA CYS A 374 9.17 -5.54 11.65
C CYS A 374 10.37 -5.30 10.71
N PRO A 375 11.26 -4.34 11.03
CA PRO A 375 12.44 -3.99 10.24
C PRO A 375 13.60 -5.00 10.31
#